data_AF-A0A1B6JRC1-F1
#
_entry.id   AF-A0A1B6JRC1-F1
#
_cell.length_a   1.000
_cell.length_b   1.000
_cell.length_c   1.000
_cell.angle_alpha   90.00
_cell.angle_beta   90.00
_cell.angle_gamma   90.00
#
_symmetry.space_group_name_H-M   'P 1'
#
loop_
_entity.id
_entity.type
_entity.pdbx_description
1 polymer ?
#
loop_
_entity_poly.entity_id
_entity_poly.type
_entity_poly.pdbx_seq_one_letter_code
_entity_poly.pdbx_strand_id
1 'polypeptide(L)'
;DKQQGGLQGEAIVEVDLLIRCLTAISRNFDNIPLIASCDFVSQAVGIANAIIHQMVAGDYVFEAEAREFCTNLCHFLECLYDPYLMWRHFLQTPSPPPPPDRLAFHPALLHNEIVPFIYECFETKIVTQFPELSREMLSVLGAVVCGAHHNALRGICPATVNLVTSVVSLPAVDSALQLTALKCFTVMVTVLHHSLPHERQIEVTTVLEKLREVMIEVMSRDQKTSVPTVLQLVHTLPNILAATNSMQSLQSLMVEAKLIDTLLDILDQTADCHKNHMELVVTIISALNKLVIGSIGGKEKMVKVSGYTRIFSRLSSLETPTKKLLEVLISMITEEEDILCLKDMKLVNSEPLVPFIHWMGELEPDEQVWLACTLEEICTNSLQSKATACKSGVVVAVCQLMSSVAVDPRAATHLIMLVET
;
A
#
# COMPACT_ATOMS: atom_id res chain seq x y z
N ASP A 1 -18.72 -26.35 -42.27
CA ASP A 1 -17.84 -25.22 -42.64
C ASP A 1 -18.00 -24.01 -41.75
N LYS A 2 -17.52 -24.10 -40.50
CA LYS A 2 -17.10 -22.93 -39.72
C LYS A 2 -15.61 -23.10 -39.47
N GLN A 3 -14.77 -22.50 -40.32
CA GLN A 3 -13.38 -22.25 -39.97
C GLN A 3 -13.38 -21.21 -38.86
N GLN A 4 -13.31 -21.65 -37.60
CA GLN A 4 -12.91 -20.79 -36.49
C GLN A 4 -11.42 -20.50 -36.67
N GLY A 5 -11.09 -19.24 -36.95
CA GLY A 5 -9.72 -18.74 -37.11
C GLY A 5 -8.96 -18.70 -35.79
N GLY A 6 -8.65 -19.87 -35.22
CA GLY A 6 -7.58 -20.01 -34.24
C GLY A 6 -6.27 -20.25 -34.97
N LEU A 7 -5.21 -19.54 -34.61
CA LEU A 7 -3.85 -19.88 -35.07
C LEU A 7 -3.56 -21.34 -34.71
N GLN A 8 -3.06 -22.11 -35.69
CA GLN A 8 -2.65 -23.50 -35.48
C GLN A 8 -1.42 -23.53 -34.56
N GLY A 9 -1.24 -24.61 -33.78
CA GLY A 9 -0.17 -24.71 -32.77
C GLY A 9 1.23 -24.41 -33.30
N GLU A 10 1.57 -24.90 -34.50
CA GLU A 10 2.87 -24.62 -35.14
C GLU A 10 3.10 -23.13 -35.41
N ALA A 11 2.07 -22.40 -35.85
CA ALA A 11 2.17 -20.97 -36.13
C ALA A 11 2.43 -20.16 -34.85
N ILE A 12 1.88 -20.58 -33.71
CA ILE A 12 2.14 -19.90 -32.43
C ILE A 12 3.58 -20.11 -31.96
N VAL A 13 4.12 -21.32 -32.14
CA VAL A 13 5.52 -21.60 -31.79
C VAL A 13 6.48 -20.74 -32.63
N GLU A 14 6.19 -20.55 -33.92
CA GLU A 14 7.00 -19.67 -34.78
C GLU A 14 6.92 -18.20 -34.35
N VAL A 15 5.71 -17.71 -34.03
CA VAL A 15 5.51 -16.35 -33.55
C VAL A 15 6.18 -16.15 -32.18
N ASP A 16 6.10 -17.12 -31.27
CA ASP A 16 6.80 -17.10 -29.99
C ASP A 16 8.32 -16.99 -30.16
N LEU A 17 8.89 -17.80 -31.07
CA LEU A 17 10.31 -17.74 -31.38
C LEU A 17 10.72 -16.36 -31.90
N LEU A 18 9.89 -15.73 -32.73
CA LEU A 18 10.12 -14.37 -33.21
C LEU A 18 10.11 -13.36 -32.04
N ILE A 19 9.13 -13.43 -31.14
CA ILE A 19 9.06 -12.55 -29.96
C ILE A 19 10.28 -12.71 -29.05
N ARG A 20 10.73 -13.94 -28.84
CA ARG A 20 11.96 -14.20 -28.06
C ARG A 20 13.20 -13.63 -28.74
N CYS A 21 13.31 -13.76 -30.07
CA CYS A 21 14.38 -13.14 -30.84
C CYS A 21 14.35 -11.61 -30.73
N LEU A 22 13.18 -10.99 -30.90
CA LEU A 22 13.01 -9.54 -30.76
C LEU A 22 13.37 -9.08 -29.34
N THR A 23 12.97 -9.83 -28.32
CA THR A 23 13.35 -9.55 -26.91
C THR A 23 14.86 -9.57 -26.74
N ALA A 24 15.55 -10.58 -27.28
CA ALA A 24 17.01 -10.67 -27.19
C ALA A 24 17.71 -9.52 -27.92
N ILE A 25 17.20 -9.11 -29.09
CA ILE A 25 17.74 -7.97 -29.86
C ILE A 25 17.51 -6.64 -29.11
N SER A 26 16.34 -6.46 -28.49
CA SER A 26 16.00 -5.27 -27.68
C SER A 26 16.84 -5.12 -26.41
N ARG A 27 17.54 -6.16 -25.95
CA ARG A 27 18.50 -6.06 -24.83
C ARG A 27 19.72 -5.20 -25.16
N ASN A 28 19.99 -4.98 -26.45
CA ASN A 28 20.80 -3.85 -26.87
C ASN A 28 19.86 -2.65 -27.08
N PHE A 29 19.91 -1.69 -26.16
CA PHE A 29 18.95 -0.59 -26.08
C PHE A 29 18.92 0.31 -27.33
N ASP A 30 20.01 0.36 -28.10
CA ASP A 30 20.06 1.08 -29.39
C ASP A 30 19.07 0.53 -30.42
N ASN A 31 18.67 -0.73 -30.28
CA ASN A 31 17.72 -1.37 -31.21
C ASN A 31 16.25 -1.04 -30.89
N ILE A 32 15.95 -0.56 -29.67
CA ILE A 32 14.58 -0.34 -29.20
C ILE A 32 13.80 0.62 -30.11
N PRO A 33 14.34 1.78 -30.54
CA PRO A 33 13.60 2.70 -31.41
C PRO A 33 13.21 2.08 -32.76
N LEU A 34 14.10 1.28 -33.35
CA LEU A 34 13.85 0.59 -34.62
C LEU A 34 12.77 -0.47 -34.44
N ILE A 35 12.91 -1.34 -33.44
CA ILE A 35 11.95 -2.42 -33.17
C ILE A 35 10.56 -1.86 -32.85
N ALA A 36 10.51 -0.81 -32.02
CA ALA A 36 9.27 -0.13 -31.66
C ALA A 36 8.64 0.64 -32.83
N SER A 37 9.36 0.92 -33.91
CA SER A 37 8.80 1.56 -35.10
C SER A 37 8.13 0.58 -36.07
N CYS A 38 8.34 -0.72 -35.87
CA CYS A 38 7.77 -1.77 -36.70
C CYS A 38 6.41 -2.26 -36.16
N ASP A 39 5.61 -2.89 -37.02
CA ASP A 39 4.27 -3.39 -36.67
C ASP A 39 4.27 -4.62 -35.73
N PHE A 40 5.43 -5.08 -35.26
CA PHE A 40 5.56 -6.29 -34.43
C PHE A 40 4.74 -6.20 -33.15
N VAL A 41 4.74 -5.03 -32.48
CA VAL A 41 3.98 -4.83 -31.25
C VAL A 41 2.48 -4.96 -31.53
N SER A 42 1.96 -4.24 -32.52
CA SER A 42 0.54 -4.25 -32.86
C SER A 42 0.06 -5.64 -33.30
N GLN A 43 0.86 -6.34 -34.11
CA GLN A 43 0.54 -7.69 -34.57
C GLN A 43 0.55 -8.70 -33.40
N ALA A 44 1.59 -8.68 -32.56
CA ALA A 44 1.70 -9.59 -31.44
C ALA A 44 0.61 -9.37 -30.39
N VAL A 45 0.27 -8.12 -30.10
CA VAL A 45 -0.84 -7.75 -29.21
C VAL A 45 -2.18 -8.22 -29.78
N GLY A 46 -2.42 -8.02 -31.08
CA GLY A 46 -3.64 -8.51 -31.73
C GLY A 46 -3.80 -10.04 -31.65
N ILE A 47 -2.69 -10.77 -31.85
CA ILE A 47 -2.65 -12.22 -31.71
C ILE A 47 -2.92 -12.64 -30.26
N ALA A 48 -2.22 -12.03 -29.30
CA ALA A 48 -2.37 -12.34 -27.88
C ALA A 48 -3.79 -12.06 -27.39
N ASN A 49 -4.42 -10.96 -27.82
CA ASN A 49 -5.79 -10.63 -27.44
C ASN A 49 -6.77 -11.73 -27.88
N ALA A 50 -6.68 -12.15 -29.15
CA ALA A 50 -7.54 -13.21 -29.68
C ALA A 50 -7.33 -14.55 -28.95
N ILE A 51 -6.08 -14.92 -28.68
CA ILE A 51 -5.72 -16.16 -28.00
C ILE A 51 -6.19 -16.15 -26.53
N ILE A 52 -5.95 -15.07 -25.78
CA ILE A 52 -6.37 -14.95 -24.39
C ILE A 52 -7.89 -15.08 -24.27
N HIS A 53 -8.66 -14.44 -25.15
CA HIS A 53 -10.12 -14.60 -25.15
C HIS A 53 -10.56 -16.05 -25.43
N GLN A 54 -9.90 -16.76 -26.35
CA GLN A 54 -10.20 -18.16 -26.63
C GLN A 54 -9.81 -19.09 -25.47
N MET A 55 -8.66 -18.84 -24.84
CA MET A 55 -8.21 -19.60 -23.67
C MET A 55 -9.17 -19.43 -22.50
N VAL A 56 -9.58 -18.19 -22.20
CA VAL A 56 -10.50 -17.91 -21.10
C VAL A 56 -11.91 -18.48 -21.33
N ALA A 57 -12.33 -18.60 -22.59
CA ALA A 57 -13.56 -19.28 -22.98
C ALA A 57 -13.48 -20.82 -22.84
N GLY A 58 -12.27 -21.39 -22.73
CA GLY A 58 -12.04 -22.84 -22.71
C GLY A 58 -12.07 -23.49 -24.09
N ASP A 59 -12.01 -22.69 -25.16
CA ASP A 59 -12.12 -23.13 -26.55
C ASP A 59 -10.76 -23.35 -27.23
N TYR A 60 -9.65 -23.19 -26.49
CA TYR A 60 -8.31 -23.18 -27.05
C TYR A 60 -7.54 -24.49 -26.82
N VAL A 61 -7.17 -25.16 -27.91
CA VAL A 61 -6.53 -26.50 -27.87
C VAL A 61 -5.05 -26.44 -27.45
N PHE A 62 -4.33 -25.39 -27.84
CA PHE A 62 -2.88 -25.25 -27.61
C PHE A 62 -2.59 -24.30 -26.44
N GLU A 63 -3.27 -24.50 -25.30
CA GLU A 63 -3.22 -23.59 -24.15
C GLU A 63 -1.79 -23.42 -23.60
N ALA A 64 -0.97 -24.47 -23.60
CA ALA A 64 0.40 -24.40 -23.06
C ALA A 64 1.29 -23.47 -23.92
N GLU A 65 1.29 -23.67 -25.23
CA GLU A 65 2.05 -22.89 -26.21
C GLU A 65 1.55 -21.43 -26.24
N ALA A 66 0.23 -21.24 -26.16
CA ALA A 66 -0.37 -19.92 -26.07
C ALA A 66 0.05 -19.17 -24.80
N ARG A 67 0.06 -19.83 -23.63
CA ARG A 67 0.54 -19.23 -22.38
C ARG A 67 2.00 -18.82 -22.46
N GLU A 68 2.84 -19.68 -23.04
CA GLU A 68 4.26 -19.37 -23.24
C GLU A 68 4.44 -18.15 -24.15
N PHE A 69 3.75 -18.10 -25.29
CA PHE A 69 3.73 -16.95 -26.19
C PHE A 69 3.30 -15.66 -25.47
N CYS A 70 2.16 -15.66 -24.76
CA CYS A 70 1.67 -14.48 -24.06
C CYS A 70 2.64 -14.02 -22.96
N THR A 71 3.29 -14.96 -22.28
CA THR A 71 4.32 -14.67 -21.26
C THR A 71 5.55 -14.03 -21.89
N ASN A 72 6.05 -14.58 -23.00
CA ASN A 72 7.20 -14.02 -23.72
C ASN A 72 6.87 -12.66 -24.35
N LEU A 73 5.62 -12.44 -24.77
CA LEU A 73 5.16 -11.13 -25.19
C LEU A 73 5.20 -10.13 -24.03
N CYS A 74 4.79 -10.50 -22.81
CA CYS A 74 4.92 -9.62 -21.65
C CYS A 74 6.38 -9.21 -21.41
N HIS A 75 7.31 -10.18 -21.46
CA HIS A 75 8.74 -9.90 -21.31
C HIS A 75 9.30 -8.99 -22.43
N PHE A 76 8.81 -9.16 -23.66
CA PHE A 76 9.16 -8.29 -24.78
C PHE A 76 8.69 -6.86 -24.53
N LEU A 77 7.44 -6.68 -24.11
CA LEU A 77 6.87 -5.35 -23.82
C LEU A 77 7.58 -4.68 -22.63
N GLU A 78 7.91 -5.42 -21.57
CA GLU A 78 8.74 -4.90 -20.48
C GLU A 78 10.11 -4.45 -20.99
N CYS A 79 10.74 -5.19 -21.89
CA CYS A 79 12.03 -4.79 -22.46
C CYS A 79 11.95 -3.48 -23.28
N LEU A 80 10.80 -3.20 -23.92
CA LEU A 80 10.59 -1.97 -24.68
C LEU A 80 10.27 -0.78 -23.76
N TYR A 81 9.46 -0.99 -22.73
CA TYR A 81 8.92 0.10 -21.89
C TYR A 81 9.70 0.33 -20.60
N ASP A 82 10.43 -0.65 -20.09
CA ASP A 82 11.32 -0.56 -18.94
C ASP A 82 12.64 -1.33 -19.19
N PRO A 83 13.52 -0.82 -20.06
CA PRO A 83 14.75 -1.52 -20.47
C PRO A 83 15.68 -1.84 -19.29
N TYR A 84 15.63 -1.02 -18.24
CA TYR A 84 16.43 -1.14 -17.03
C TYR A 84 15.78 -2.05 -15.96
N LEU A 85 14.59 -2.58 -16.21
CA LEU A 85 13.84 -3.45 -15.28
C LEU A 85 13.64 -2.80 -13.91
N MET A 86 13.39 -1.50 -13.87
CA MET A 86 13.10 -0.75 -12.64
C MET A 86 11.89 -1.31 -11.92
N TRP A 87 10.85 -1.73 -12.64
CA TRP A 87 9.68 -2.40 -12.09
C TRP A 87 10.05 -3.71 -11.39
N ARG A 88 10.83 -4.58 -12.04
CA ARG A 88 11.25 -5.86 -11.45
C ARG A 88 12.13 -5.66 -10.22
N HIS A 89 12.99 -4.63 -10.23
CA HIS A 89 13.75 -4.23 -9.04
C HIS A 89 12.81 -3.79 -7.91
N PHE A 90 11.83 -2.94 -8.22
CA PHE A 90 10.83 -2.48 -7.25
C PHE A 90 9.97 -3.62 -6.67
N LEU A 91 9.68 -4.66 -7.44
CA LEU A 91 8.99 -5.84 -6.91
C LEU A 91 9.78 -6.53 -5.78
N GLN A 92 11.11 -6.38 -5.73
CA GLN A 92 11.98 -6.98 -4.72
C GLN A 92 12.34 -6.01 -3.59
N THR A 93 12.20 -4.70 -3.79
CA THR A 93 12.51 -3.67 -2.80
C THR A 93 11.26 -3.05 -2.17
N PRO A 94 11.38 -2.46 -0.97
CA PRO A 94 10.30 -1.66 -0.39
C PRO A 94 10.26 -0.23 -0.95
N SER A 95 11.39 0.31 -1.41
CA SER A 95 11.51 1.68 -1.93
C SER A 95 11.27 1.73 -3.44
N PRO A 96 10.52 2.72 -3.96
CA PRO A 96 10.27 2.90 -5.39
C PRO A 96 11.57 3.12 -6.17
N PRO A 97 11.56 2.84 -7.49
CA PRO A 97 12.73 3.06 -8.32
C PRO A 97 13.05 4.56 -8.43
N PRO A 98 14.33 4.92 -8.67
CA PRO A 98 14.72 6.32 -8.88
C PRO A 98 14.00 6.92 -10.10
N PRO A 99 13.82 8.24 -10.17
CA PRO A 99 13.16 8.88 -11.29
C PRO A 99 13.89 8.59 -12.62
N PRO A 100 13.15 8.29 -13.71
CA PRO A 100 13.70 7.81 -14.97
C PRO A 100 14.56 8.85 -15.71
N ASP A 101 14.52 10.12 -15.31
CA ASP A 101 15.20 11.25 -15.98
C ASP A 101 16.74 11.20 -15.90
N ARG A 102 17.30 10.23 -15.18
CA ARG A 102 18.75 10.04 -15.03
C ARG A 102 19.33 8.90 -15.89
N LEU A 103 18.50 8.27 -16.72
CA LEU A 103 18.89 7.11 -17.51
C LEU A 103 19.48 7.52 -18.86
N ALA A 104 20.52 6.81 -19.30
CA ALA A 104 21.22 7.11 -20.55
C ALA A 104 20.40 6.73 -21.80
N PHE A 105 19.55 5.71 -21.68
CA PHE A 105 18.69 5.24 -22.76
C PHE A 105 17.22 5.47 -22.40
N HIS A 106 16.44 5.88 -23.39
CA HIS A 106 15.01 6.12 -23.21
C HIS A 106 14.20 4.92 -23.69
N PRO A 107 13.16 4.51 -22.95
CA PRO A 107 12.23 3.49 -23.42
C PRO A 107 11.51 3.89 -24.71
N ALA A 108 10.91 2.90 -25.38
CA ALA A 108 10.03 3.14 -26.51
C ALA A 108 8.82 4.01 -26.11
N LEU A 109 8.31 4.82 -27.05
CA LEU A 109 7.03 5.50 -26.86
C LEU A 109 5.91 4.45 -26.71
N LEU A 110 5.01 4.68 -25.76
CA LEU A 110 3.90 3.77 -25.52
C LEU A 110 2.99 3.68 -26.75
N HIS A 111 2.86 2.46 -27.28
CA HIS A 111 1.94 2.14 -28.37
C HIS A 111 0.49 2.27 -27.88
N ASN A 112 -0.40 2.75 -28.76
CA ASN A 112 -1.77 3.14 -28.40
C ASN A 112 -2.63 1.96 -27.94
N GLU A 113 -2.34 0.77 -28.44
CA GLU A 113 -3.06 -0.48 -28.18
C GLU A 113 -2.70 -1.13 -26.85
N ILE A 114 -1.60 -0.75 -26.19
CA ILE A 114 -1.12 -1.45 -24.99
C ILE A 114 -2.05 -1.27 -23.81
N VAL A 115 -2.48 -0.03 -23.54
CA VAL A 115 -3.37 0.25 -22.40
C VAL A 115 -4.74 -0.42 -22.58
N PRO A 116 -5.42 -0.29 -23.74
CA PRO A 116 -6.64 -1.05 -24.03
C PRO A 116 -6.45 -2.56 -23.92
N PHE A 117 -5.38 -3.12 -24.50
CA PHE A 117 -5.10 -4.55 -24.45
C PHE A 117 -4.98 -5.08 -23.02
N ILE A 118 -4.19 -4.42 -22.17
CA ILE A 118 -4.05 -4.81 -20.76
C ILE A 118 -5.41 -4.72 -20.08
N TYR A 119 -6.14 -3.63 -20.27
CA TYR A 119 -7.44 -3.43 -19.64
C TYR A 119 -8.47 -4.52 -20.04
N GLU A 120 -8.64 -4.75 -21.34
CA GLU A 120 -9.59 -5.73 -21.90
C GLU A 120 -9.28 -7.15 -21.41
N CYS A 121 -8.01 -7.51 -21.27
CA CYS A 121 -7.64 -8.83 -20.75
C CYS A 121 -8.14 -9.04 -19.31
N PHE A 122 -8.10 -8.03 -18.46
CA PHE A 122 -8.57 -8.12 -17.07
C PHE A 122 -10.08 -7.95 -16.90
N GLU A 123 -10.80 -7.51 -17.93
CA GLU A 123 -12.26 -7.62 -17.97
C GLU A 123 -12.72 -9.08 -18.18
N THR A 124 -11.81 -9.98 -18.57
CA THR A 124 -12.06 -11.41 -18.67
C THR A 124 -11.83 -12.14 -17.33
N LYS A 125 -12.01 -13.47 -17.31
CA LYS A 125 -11.73 -14.32 -16.14
C LYS A 125 -10.24 -14.70 -15.99
N ILE A 126 -9.33 -14.04 -16.73
CA ILE A 126 -7.89 -14.33 -16.72
C ILE A 126 -7.29 -14.36 -15.32
N VAL A 127 -7.70 -13.45 -14.43
CA VAL A 127 -7.18 -13.37 -13.05
C VAL A 127 -7.40 -14.67 -12.27
N THR A 128 -8.56 -15.29 -12.46
CA THR A 128 -8.94 -16.50 -11.74
C THR A 128 -8.47 -17.78 -12.42
N GLN A 129 -8.38 -17.79 -13.75
CA GLN A 129 -8.00 -18.99 -14.52
C GLN A 129 -6.48 -19.08 -14.75
N PHE A 130 -5.82 -17.94 -14.95
CA PHE A 130 -4.41 -17.81 -15.32
C PHE A 130 -3.69 -16.75 -14.46
N PRO A 131 -3.54 -16.96 -13.13
CA PRO A 131 -2.98 -15.97 -12.22
C PRO A 131 -1.52 -15.62 -12.51
N GLU A 132 -0.72 -16.58 -13.00
CA GLU A 132 0.68 -16.34 -13.40
C GLU A 132 0.76 -15.37 -14.59
N LEU A 133 -0.03 -15.62 -15.65
CA LEU A 133 -0.09 -14.73 -16.81
C LEU A 133 -0.63 -13.34 -16.42
N SER A 134 -1.64 -13.30 -15.55
CA SER A 134 -2.16 -12.03 -15.01
C SER A 134 -1.07 -11.23 -14.30
N ARG A 135 -0.16 -11.89 -13.57
CA ARG A 135 0.97 -11.23 -12.91
C ARG A 135 1.98 -10.67 -13.90
N GLU A 136 2.25 -11.38 -14.99
CA GLU A 136 3.13 -10.88 -16.05
C GLU A 136 2.49 -9.69 -16.79
N MET A 137 1.18 -9.71 -17.05
CA MET A 137 0.48 -8.56 -17.65
C MET A 137 0.44 -7.34 -16.72
N LEU A 138 0.22 -7.53 -15.42
CA LEU A 138 0.41 -6.44 -14.43
C LEU A 138 1.85 -5.94 -14.42
N SER A 139 2.83 -6.82 -14.68
CA SER A 139 4.23 -6.41 -14.76
C SER A 139 4.52 -5.55 -15.99
N VAL A 140 3.84 -5.78 -17.11
CA VAL A 140 3.87 -4.86 -18.25
C VAL A 140 3.33 -3.48 -17.86
N LEU A 141 2.19 -3.42 -17.15
CA LEU A 141 1.65 -2.14 -16.66
C LEU A 141 2.63 -1.45 -15.71
N GLY A 142 3.20 -2.19 -14.76
CA GLY A 142 4.22 -1.68 -13.86
C GLY A 142 5.47 -1.17 -14.59
N ALA A 143 5.93 -1.86 -15.62
CA ALA A 143 7.03 -1.43 -16.49
C ALA A 143 6.69 -0.15 -17.26
N VAL A 144 5.47 -0.03 -17.82
CA VAL A 144 5.01 1.20 -18.48
C VAL A 144 5.02 2.39 -17.52
N VAL A 145 4.61 2.17 -16.27
CA VAL A 145 4.53 3.24 -15.24
C VAL A 145 5.91 3.59 -14.68
N CYS A 146 6.79 2.62 -14.42
CA CYS A 146 8.13 2.88 -13.89
C CYS A 146 9.12 3.36 -14.95
N GLY A 147 8.96 2.91 -16.19
CA GLY A 147 9.96 3.01 -17.24
C GLY A 147 10.24 4.42 -17.72
N ALA A 148 9.20 5.20 -17.98
CA ALA A 148 9.33 6.59 -18.41
C ALA A 148 8.12 7.43 -17.98
N HIS A 149 8.38 8.68 -17.56
CA HIS A 149 7.34 9.58 -17.06
C HIS A 149 6.21 9.82 -18.07
N HIS A 150 6.54 10.07 -19.34
CA HIS A 150 5.53 10.30 -20.37
C HIS A 150 4.68 9.05 -20.68
N ASN A 151 5.27 7.85 -20.60
CA ASN A 151 4.53 6.60 -20.75
C ASN A 151 3.63 6.35 -19.55
N ALA A 152 4.11 6.64 -18.35
CA ALA A 152 3.34 6.53 -17.12
C ALA A 152 2.11 7.43 -17.16
N LEU A 153 2.25 8.70 -17.56
CA LEU A 153 1.14 9.62 -17.71
C LEU A 153 0.07 9.13 -18.70
N ARG A 154 0.45 8.37 -19.72
CA ARG A 154 -0.46 7.73 -20.68
C ARG A 154 -1.05 6.41 -20.17
N GLY A 155 -0.27 5.67 -19.38
CA GLY A 155 -0.67 4.39 -18.78
C GLY A 155 -1.59 4.53 -17.59
N ILE A 156 -1.47 5.61 -16.81
CA ILE A 156 -2.28 5.84 -15.61
C ILE A 156 -3.57 6.58 -16.02
N CYS A 157 -4.65 5.81 -16.17
CA CYS A 157 -5.98 6.32 -16.49
C CYS A 157 -7.05 5.62 -15.61
N PRO A 158 -8.30 6.12 -15.58
CA PRO A 158 -9.37 5.52 -14.76
C PRO A 158 -9.55 4.02 -14.97
N ALA A 159 -9.42 3.55 -16.21
CA ALA A 159 -9.56 2.12 -16.55
C ALA A 159 -8.47 1.26 -15.89
N THR A 160 -7.20 1.68 -15.98
CA THR A 160 -6.07 0.95 -15.35
C THR A 160 -6.08 1.01 -13.83
N VAL A 161 -6.53 2.12 -13.23
CA VAL A 161 -6.70 2.23 -11.78
C VAL A 161 -7.79 1.26 -11.33
N ASN A 162 -8.94 1.24 -12.01
CA ASN A 162 -10.03 0.32 -11.73
C ASN A 162 -9.57 -1.15 -11.85
N LEU A 163 -8.81 -1.49 -12.88
CA LEU A 163 -8.21 -2.81 -13.07
C LEU A 163 -7.33 -3.21 -11.89
N VAL A 164 -6.40 -2.34 -11.48
CA VAL A 164 -5.50 -2.66 -10.36
C VAL A 164 -6.30 -2.85 -9.07
N THR A 165 -7.28 -1.99 -8.82
CA THR A 165 -8.13 -2.07 -7.64
C THR A 165 -9.05 -3.29 -7.65
N SER A 166 -9.53 -3.74 -8.82
CA SER A 166 -10.38 -4.93 -8.93
C SER A 166 -9.58 -6.21 -8.68
N VAL A 167 -8.33 -6.29 -9.14
CA VAL A 167 -7.44 -7.43 -8.81
C VAL A 167 -7.23 -7.54 -7.30
N VAL A 168 -7.03 -6.42 -6.61
CA VAL A 168 -6.86 -6.40 -5.15
C VAL A 168 -8.16 -6.77 -4.45
N SER A 169 -9.31 -6.32 -4.97
CA SER A 169 -10.60 -6.63 -4.37
C SER A 169 -11.07 -8.05 -4.69
N LEU A 170 -10.52 -8.79 -5.66
CA LEU A 170 -11.00 -10.14 -5.96
C LEU A 170 -10.76 -11.15 -4.80
N PRO A 171 -11.77 -11.97 -4.43
CA PRO A 171 -11.63 -12.95 -3.35
C PRO A 171 -10.72 -14.12 -3.78
N ALA A 172 -9.97 -14.67 -2.81
CA ALA A 172 -9.12 -15.85 -3.01
C ALA A 172 -8.09 -15.74 -4.15
N VAL A 173 -7.64 -14.52 -4.47
CA VAL A 173 -6.55 -14.29 -5.42
C VAL A 173 -5.21 -14.65 -4.79
N ASP A 174 -4.29 -15.12 -5.62
CA ASP A 174 -2.90 -15.35 -5.24
C ASP A 174 -2.27 -14.12 -4.56
N SER A 175 -1.60 -14.34 -3.43
CA SER A 175 -1.05 -13.25 -2.61
C SER A 175 0.06 -12.47 -3.34
N ALA A 176 0.83 -13.13 -4.21
CA ALA A 176 1.85 -12.45 -5.01
C ALA A 176 1.22 -11.58 -6.11
N LEU A 177 0.11 -12.02 -6.70
CA LEU A 177 -0.66 -11.21 -7.65
C LEU A 177 -1.28 -9.97 -6.97
N GLN A 178 -1.90 -10.13 -5.80
CA GLN A 178 -2.41 -9.00 -5.01
C GLN A 178 -1.30 -8.00 -4.64
N LEU A 179 -0.15 -8.49 -4.19
CA LEU A 179 1.01 -7.64 -3.87
C LEU A 179 1.54 -6.91 -5.12
N THR A 180 1.58 -7.57 -6.28
CA THR A 180 1.98 -6.96 -7.56
C THR A 180 1.04 -5.82 -7.93
N ALA A 181 -0.27 -6.01 -7.77
CA ALA A 181 -1.28 -4.98 -7.99
C ALA A 181 -1.11 -3.79 -7.03
N LEU A 182 -0.92 -4.03 -5.73
CA LEU A 182 -0.68 -2.97 -4.73
C LEU A 182 0.62 -2.19 -4.96
N LYS A 183 1.68 -2.88 -5.42
CA LYS A 183 2.92 -2.21 -5.85
C LYS A 183 2.67 -1.36 -7.09
N CYS A 184 1.90 -1.84 -8.05
CA CYS A 184 1.53 -1.06 -9.23
C CYS A 184 0.76 0.20 -8.81
N PHE A 185 -0.22 0.05 -7.93
CA PHE A 185 -0.98 1.16 -7.34
C PHE A 185 -0.06 2.19 -6.65
N THR A 186 0.92 1.72 -5.88
CA THR A 186 1.89 2.58 -5.19
C THR A 186 2.64 3.46 -6.19
N VAL A 187 3.20 2.87 -7.24
CA VAL A 187 3.94 3.64 -8.26
C VAL A 187 3.01 4.59 -9.03
N MET A 188 1.76 4.18 -9.34
CA MET A 188 0.79 5.07 -9.98
C MET A 188 0.55 6.34 -9.14
N VAL A 189 0.32 6.20 -7.84
CA VAL A 189 0.17 7.35 -6.93
C VAL A 189 1.44 8.19 -6.88
N THR A 190 2.60 7.56 -6.77
CA THR A 190 3.90 8.26 -6.75
C THR A 190 4.11 9.07 -8.03
N VAL A 191 3.87 8.52 -9.22
CA VAL A 191 4.03 9.24 -10.48
C VAL A 191 3.07 10.42 -10.55
N LEU A 192 1.77 10.20 -10.33
CA LEU A 192 0.77 11.26 -10.41
C LEU A 192 1.08 12.41 -9.43
N HIS A 193 1.56 12.07 -8.24
CA HIS A 193 1.93 13.05 -7.22
C HIS A 193 3.08 13.97 -7.65
N HIS A 194 4.05 13.42 -8.39
CA HIS A 194 5.18 14.20 -8.93
C HIS A 194 4.85 14.91 -10.26
N SER A 195 3.81 14.50 -10.97
CA SER A 195 3.35 15.13 -12.22
C SER A 195 2.57 16.43 -11.99
N LEU A 196 2.53 17.31 -12.99
CA LEU A 196 1.72 18.53 -12.95
C LEU A 196 0.23 18.20 -13.16
N PRO A 197 -0.71 18.92 -12.52
CA PRO A 197 -2.14 18.61 -12.63
C PRO A 197 -2.68 18.51 -14.06
N HIS A 198 -2.21 19.37 -14.97
CA HIS A 198 -2.67 19.40 -16.36
C HIS A 198 -2.12 18.26 -17.23
N GLU A 199 -1.13 17.49 -16.74
CA GLU A 199 -0.56 16.34 -17.43
C GLU A 199 -1.29 15.03 -17.08
N ARG A 200 -2.05 15.03 -15.98
CA ARG A 200 -2.69 13.84 -15.40
C ARG A 200 -3.97 13.51 -16.16
N GLN A 201 -4.22 12.21 -16.35
CA GLN A 201 -5.54 11.73 -16.81
C GLN A 201 -6.52 11.52 -15.64
N ILE A 202 -6.02 11.42 -14.41
CA ILE A 202 -6.79 11.19 -13.19
C ILE A 202 -6.09 11.86 -12.01
N GLU A 203 -6.86 12.47 -11.11
CA GLU A 203 -6.30 13.15 -9.94
C GLU A 203 -5.85 12.18 -8.85
N VAL A 204 -4.80 12.55 -8.13
CA VAL A 204 -4.22 11.75 -7.04
C VAL A 204 -5.27 11.42 -5.98
N THR A 205 -6.09 12.40 -5.58
CA THR A 205 -7.17 12.20 -4.58
C THR A 205 -8.18 11.16 -5.06
N THR A 206 -8.58 11.18 -6.32
CA THR A 206 -9.52 10.19 -6.89
C THR A 206 -8.93 8.78 -6.87
N VAL A 207 -7.63 8.63 -7.13
CA VAL A 207 -6.95 7.33 -7.03
C VAL A 207 -6.94 6.84 -5.57
N LEU A 208 -6.63 7.71 -4.61
CA LEU A 208 -6.66 7.37 -3.18
C LEU A 208 -8.08 7.03 -2.67
N GLU A 209 -9.10 7.71 -3.18
CA GLU A 209 -10.51 7.38 -2.92
C GLU A 209 -10.87 5.98 -3.43
N LYS A 210 -10.31 5.54 -4.57
CA LYS A 210 -10.48 4.16 -5.04
C LYS A 210 -9.84 3.13 -4.12
N LEU A 211 -8.66 3.40 -3.56
CA LEU A 211 -8.09 2.52 -2.53
C LEU A 211 -9.01 2.43 -1.31
N ARG A 212 -9.56 3.57 -0.87
CA ARG A 212 -10.52 3.62 0.24
C ARG A 212 -11.78 2.78 -0.06
N GLU A 213 -12.34 2.89 -1.26
CA GLU A 213 -13.50 2.10 -1.67
C GLU A 213 -13.21 0.59 -1.60
N VAL A 214 -12.05 0.15 -2.09
CA VAL A 214 -11.62 -1.25 -1.99
C VAL A 214 -11.46 -1.70 -0.53
N MET A 215 -10.86 -0.87 0.33
CA MET A 215 -10.72 -1.20 1.75
C MET A 215 -12.07 -1.45 2.42
N ILE A 216 -13.06 -0.62 2.12
CA ILE A 216 -14.44 -0.77 2.63
C ILE A 216 -15.09 -2.02 2.04
N GLU A 217 -14.95 -2.24 0.73
CA GLU A 217 -15.52 -3.40 0.05
C GLU A 217 -14.97 -4.71 0.64
N VAL A 218 -13.66 -4.83 0.77
CA VAL A 218 -12.99 -6.02 1.32
C VAL A 218 -13.37 -6.23 2.78
N MET A 219 -13.47 -5.17 3.59
CA MET A 219 -13.88 -5.25 4.99
C MET A 219 -15.34 -5.74 5.15
N SER A 220 -16.23 -5.39 4.22
CA SER A 220 -17.65 -5.77 4.27
C SER A 220 -17.92 -7.28 4.07
N ARG A 221 -16.89 -8.05 3.69
CA ARG A 221 -16.98 -9.49 3.44
C ARG A 221 -16.73 -10.31 4.71
N ASP A 222 -16.80 -11.63 4.59
CA ASP A 222 -16.50 -12.53 5.71
C ASP A 222 -15.10 -12.28 6.30
N GLN A 223 -15.05 -11.88 7.57
CA GLN A 223 -13.86 -11.36 8.26
C GLN A 223 -12.67 -12.33 8.20
N LYS A 224 -12.91 -13.64 8.22
CA LYS A 224 -11.85 -14.64 8.19
C LYS A 224 -11.06 -14.65 6.89
N THR A 225 -11.73 -14.34 5.78
CA THR A 225 -11.13 -14.35 4.44
C THR A 225 -10.57 -12.98 4.04
N SER A 226 -11.08 -11.90 4.64
CA SER A 226 -10.72 -10.52 4.28
C SER A 226 -9.49 -10.00 5.04
N VAL A 227 -9.22 -10.46 6.27
CA VAL A 227 -8.13 -9.93 7.11
C VAL A 227 -6.76 -9.90 6.42
N PRO A 228 -6.30 -10.94 5.70
CA PRO A 228 -5.00 -10.88 5.01
C PRO A 228 -4.94 -9.78 3.93
N THR A 229 -6.01 -9.61 3.15
CA THR A 229 -6.09 -8.58 2.11
C THR A 229 -6.22 -7.17 2.72
N VAL A 230 -7.01 -7.01 3.80
CA VAL A 230 -7.08 -5.74 4.55
C VAL A 230 -5.70 -5.39 5.11
N LEU A 231 -4.98 -6.35 5.69
CA LEU A 231 -3.63 -6.14 6.21
C LEU A 231 -2.69 -5.61 5.12
N GLN A 232 -2.71 -6.22 3.93
CA GLN A 232 -1.90 -5.76 2.78
C GLN A 232 -2.31 -4.35 2.29
N LEU A 233 -3.61 -4.06 2.23
CA LEU A 233 -4.14 -2.75 1.88
C LEU A 233 -3.65 -1.67 2.85
N VAL A 234 -3.73 -1.94 4.15
CA VAL A 234 -3.27 -0.99 5.19
C VAL A 234 -1.75 -0.81 5.12
N HIS A 235 -0.97 -1.88 4.91
CA HIS A 235 0.48 -1.79 4.69
C HIS A 235 0.88 -0.97 3.46
N THR A 236 -0.01 -0.87 2.47
CA THR A 236 0.25 -0.08 1.26
C THR A 236 0.28 1.42 1.56
N LEU A 237 -0.45 1.90 2.58
CA LEU A 237 -0.51 3.32 2.92
C LEU A 237 0.86 3.89 3.37
N PRO A 238 1.58 3.30 4.35
CA PRO A 238 2.94 3.71 4.66
C PRO A 238 3.91 3.60 3.47
N ASN A 239 3.75 2.58 2.62
CA ASN A 239 4.62 2.39 1.45
C ASN A 239 4.46 3.54 0.44
N ILE A 240 3.22 4.01 0.21
CA ILE A 240 2.95 5.19 -0.63
C ILE A 240 3.61 6.44 -0.05
N LEU A 241 3.54 6.64 1.27
CA LEU A 241 4.17 7.78 1.94
C LEU A 241 5.70 7.72 1.88
N ALA A 242 6.29 6.54 2.06
CA ALA A 242 7.73 6.31 1.96
C ALA A 242 8.26 6.41 0.52
N ALA A 243 7.38 6.30 -0.47
CA ALA A 243 7.74 6.35 -1.88
C ALA A 243 7.96 7.78 -2.42
N THR A 244 7.79 8.82 -1.60
CA THR A 244 8.01 10.21 -2.00
C THR A 244 8.84 10.97 -0.99
N ASN A 245 9.57 11.99 -1.45
CA ASN A 245 10.24 12.95 -0.57
C ASN A 245 9.26 13.99 0.01
N SER A 246 8.02 14.02 -0.48
CA SER A 246 7.02 15.05 -0.19
C SER A 246 5.87 14.51 0.68
N MET A 247 6.23 13.80 1.75
CA MET A 247 5.30 13.08 2.65
C MET A 247 4.09 13.94 3.09
N GLN A 248 4.31 15.18 3.53
CA GLN A 248 3.25 16.05 4.07
C GLN A 248 2.14 16.34 3.05
N SER A 249 2.50 16.50 1.78
CA SER A 249 1.51 16.75 0.73
C SER A 249 0.66 15.52 0.43
N LEU A 250 1.25 14.31 0.41
CA LEU A 250 0.48 13.07 0.28
C LEU A 250 -0.38 12.80 1.52
N GLN A 251 0.13 13.07 2.73
CA GLN A 251 -0.67 12.97 3.95
C GLN A 251 -1.92 13.84 3.85
N SER A 252 -1.80 15.09 3.37
CA SER A 252 -2.96 15.97 3.16
C SER A 252 -3.99 15.38 2.20
N LEU A 253 -3.54 14.82 1.07
CA LEU A 253 -4.42 14.18 0.08
C LEU A 253 -5.07 12.91 0.64
N MET A 254 -4.36 12.13 1.45
CA MET A 254 -4.89 10.94 2.11
C MET A 254 -5.93 11.28 3.19
N VAL A 255 -5.74 12.40 3.90
CA VAL A 255 -6.72 12.95 4.84
C VAL A 255 -7.96 13.42 4.08
N GLU A 256 -7.79 14.12 2.95
CA GLU A 256 -8.88 14.55 2.07
C GLU A 256 -9.69 13.36 1.53
N ALA A 257 -9.00 12.30 1.12
CA ALA A 257 -9.59 11.03 0.69
C ALA A 257 -10.25 10.22 1.83
N LYS A 258 -10.31 10.74 3.07
CA LYS A 258 -10.95 10.13 4.25
C LYS A 258 -10.36 8.78 4.66
N LEU A 259 -9.07 8.57 4.43
CA LEU A 259 -8.40 7.32 4.82
C LEU A 259 -8.29 7.18 6.35
N ILE A 260 -8.17 8.28 7.10
CA ILE A 260 -8.20 8.25 8.57
C ILE A 260 -9.53 7.70 9.10
N ASP A 261 -10.66 8.22 8.60
CA ASP A 261 -11.98 7.74 9.01
C ASP A 261 -12.12 6.24 8.72
N THR A 262 -11.73 5.82 7.51
CA THR A 262 -11.82 4.41 7.11
C THR A 262 -10.93 3.49 7.94
N LEU A 263 -9.71 3.91 8.31
CA LEU A 263 -8.85 3.12 9.19
C LEU A 263 -9.44 2.97 10.60
N LEU A 264 -10.04 4.03 11.15
CA LEU A 264 -10.73 3.96 12.43
C LEU A 264 -12.00 3.10 12.36
N ASP A 265 -12.77 3.18 11.27
CA ASP A 265 -13.95 2.35 11.05
C ASP A 265 -13.57 0.86 10.90
N ILE A 266 -12.43 0.58 10.25
CA ILE A 266 -11.85 -0.77 10.16
C ILE A 266 -11.45 -1.26 11.55
N LEU A 267 -10.79 -0.43 12.36
CA LEU A 267 -10.41 -0.76 13.74
C LEU A 267 -11.62 -1.07 14.63
N ASP A 268 -12.71 -0.34 14.45
CA ASP A 268 -13.94 -0.58 15.22
C ASP A 268 -14.62 -1.90 14.83
N GLN A 269 -14.42 -2.36 13.59
CA GLN A 269 -15.03 -3.59 13.05
C GLN A 269 -14.21 -4.86 13.30
N THR A 270 -12.95 -4.77 13.72
CA THR A 270 -12.16 -5.97 14.07
C THR A 270 -12.73 -6.61 15.35
N ALA A 271 -13.46 -7.72 15.23
CA ALA A 271 -14.10 -8.44 16.34
C ALA A 271 -13.29 -9.68 16.74
N ASP A 272 -13.16 -9.97 18.04
CA ASP A 272 -12.46 -11.09 18.73
C ASP A 272 -12.12 -12.37 17.91
N CYS A 273 -11.19 -12.27 16.95
CA CYS A 273 -10.72 -13.38 16.13
C CYS A 273 -9.23 -13.68 16.39
N HIS A 274 -8.99 -14.75 17.16
CA HIS A 274 -7.77 -15.08 17.91
C HIS A 274 -6.39 -15.23 17.20
N LYS A 275 -6.20 -14.96 15.89
CA LYS A 275 -4.86 -15.20 15.27
C LYS A 275 -4.21 -14.08 14.46
N ASN A 276 -4.96 -13.21 13.79
CA ASN A 276 -4.36 -12.13 12.96
C ASN A 276 -4.84 -10.72 13.35
N HIS A 277 -5.66 -10.59 14.40
CA HIS A 277 -6.23 -9.30 14.78
C HIS A 277 -5.23 -8.37 15.44
N MET A 278 -4.36 -8.87 16.33
CA MET A 278 -3.34 -8.01 16.94
C MET A 278 -2.36 -7.45 15.90
N GLU A 279 -1.98 -8.26 14.91
CA GLU A 279 -1.18 -7.78 13.79
C GLU A 279 -1.91 -6.71 12.98
N LEU A 280 -3.19 -6.93 12.66
CA LEU A 280 -4.01 -5.96 11.95
C LEU A 280 -4.17 -4.65 12.75
N VAL A 281 -4.47 -4.72 14.05
CA VAL A 281 -4.60 -3.55 14.95
C VAL A 281 -3.30 -2.77 14.99
N VAL A 282 -2.16 -3.45 15.20
CA VAL A 282 -0.84 -2.82 15.18
C VAL A 282 -0.57 -2.15 13.84
N THR A 283 -0.90 -2.80 12.72
CA THR A 283 -0.71 -2.25 11.37
C THR A 283 -1.62 -1.06 11.10
N ILE A 284 -2.88 -1.07 11.55
CA ILE A 284 -3.81 0.06 11.44
C ILE A 284 -3.29 1.26 12.23
N ILE A 285 -2.90 1.06 13.49
CA ILE A 285 -2.40 2.15 14.34
C ILE A 285 -1.07 2.69 13.77
N SER A 286 -0.20 1.81 13.26
CA SER A 286 1.04 2.22 12.58
C SER A 286 0.74 3.08 11.34
N ALA A 287 -0.24 2.69 10.53
CA ALA A 287 -0.66 3.48 9.38
C ALA A 287 -1.27 4.83 9.78
N LEU A 288 -2.09 4.87 10.84
CA LEU A 288 -2.63 6.11 11.39
C LEU A 288 -1.50 7.04 11.88
N ASN A 289 -0.52 6.51 12.61
CA ASN A 289 0.65 7.29 13.03
C ASN A 289 1.37 7.89 11.83
N LYS A 290 1.65 7.09 10.79
CA LYS A 290 2.29 7.56 9.55
C LYS A 290 1.48 8.65 8.82
N LEU A 291 0.15 8.65 8.92
CA LEU A 291 -0.71 9.68 8.34
C LEU A 291 -0.74 10.99 9.17
N VAL A 292 -0.46 10.90 10.46
CA VAL A 292 -0.66 11.98 11.44
C VAL A 292 0.65 12.66 11.85
N ILE A 293 1.76 11.91 11.92
CA ILE A 293 3.09 12.42 12.28
C ILE A 293 3.46 13.59 11.37
N GLY A 294 3.78 14.75 11.98
CA GLY A 294 4.10 15.98 11.26
C GLY A 294 2.95 16.62 10.46
N SER A 295 1.74 16.03 10.44
CA SER A 295 0.60 16.48 9.64
C SER A 295 -0.42 17.26 10.48
N ILE A 296 -0.52 18.57 10.26
CA ILE A 296 -1.50 19.43 10.97
C ILE A 296 -2.93 18.98 10.67
N GLY A 297 -3.27 18.81 9.38
CA GLY A 297 -4.60 18.36 8.97
C GLY A 297 -4.95 16.96 9.48
N GLY A 298 -3.97 16.05 9.56
CA GLY A 298 -4.14 14.74 10.17
C GLY A 298 -4.47 14.80 11.66
N LYS A 299 -3.73 15.63 12.42
CA LYS A 299 -3.98 15.85 13.86
C LYS A 299 -5.35 16.47 14.13
N GLU A 300 -5.70 17.54 13.41
CA GLU A 300 -7.02 18.18 13.52
C GLU A 300 -8.14 17.19 13.20
N LYS A 301 -7.95 16.36 12.17
CA LYS A 301 -8.90 15.33 11.80
C LYS A 301 -9.05 14.28 12.89
N MET A 302 -7.96 13.77 13.48
CA MET A 302 -7.99 12.82 14.60
C MET A 302 -8.76 13.37 15.79
N VAL A 303 -8.54 14.63 16.17
CA VAL A 303 -9.28 15.28 17.27
C VAL A 303 -10.76 15.41 16.91
N LYS A 304 -11.09 15.89 15.70
CA LYS A 304 -12.48 16.09 15.24
C LYS A 304 -13.32 14.81 15.25
N VAL A 305 -12.71 13.66 14.96
CA VAL A 305 -13.40 12.35 14.94
C VAL A 305 -13.24 11.56 16.24
N SER A 306 -12.68 12.17 17.29
CA SER A 306 -12.35 11.50 18.56
C SER A 306 -11.52 10.23 18.35
N GLY A 307 -10.59 10.27 17.39
CA GLY A 307 -9.83 9.12 16.91
C GLY A 307 -9.01 8.45 17.99
N TYR A 308 -8.34 9.23 18.86
CA TYR A 308 -7.56 8.67 19.97
C TYR A 308 -8.44 7.89 20.95
N THR A 309 -9.59 8.45 21.35
CA THR A 309 -10.55 7.76 22.22
C THR A 309 -11.07 6.47 21.59
N ARG A 310 -11.38 6.48 20.28
CA ARG A 310 -11.79 5.26 19.55
C ARG A 310 -10.70 4.19 19.61
N ILE A 311 -9.45 4.55 19.33
CA ILE A 311 -8.31 3.62 19.40
C ILE A 311 -8.25 2.95 20.77
N PHE A 312 -8.16 3.73 21.85
CA PHE A 312 -8.02 3.16 23.19
C PHE A 312 -9.27 2.38 23.64
N SER A 313 -10.47 2.80 23.26
CA SER A 313 -11.70 2.03 23.55
C SER A 313 -11.72 0.66 22.89
N ARG A 314 -11.12 0.51 21.69
CA ARG A 314 -10.96 -0.79 21.05
C ARG A 314 -9.84 -1.59 21.72
N LEU A 315 -8.74 -0.96 22.12
CA LEU A 315 -7.67 -1.64 22.85
C LEU A 315 -8.15 -2.21 24.20
N SER A 316 -9.07 -1.54 24.89
CA SER A 316 -9.73 -2.04 26.11
C SER A 316 -10.51 -3.34 25.90
N SER A 317 -10.98 -3.60 24.68
CA SER A 317 -11.70 -4.83 24.35
C SER A 317 -10.81 -5.98 23.89
N LEU A 318 -9.51 -5.73 23.68
CA LEU A 318 -8.57 -6.75 23.20
C LEU A 318 -7.89 -7.47 24.37
N GLU A 319 -7.41 -8.69 24.10
CA GLU A 319 -6.52 -9.42 25.01
C GLU A 319 -5.19 -8.69 25.23
N THR A 320 -4.30 -9.26 26.06
CA THR A 320 -3.01 -8.68 26.47
C THR A 320 -2.24 -8.01 25.30
N PRO A 321 -1.84 -6.72 25.44
CA PRO A 321 -1.18 -6.01 24.35
C PRO A 321 0.19 -6.61 24.06
N THR A 322 0.56 -6.62 22.78
CA THR A 322 1.92 -7.03 22.39
C THR A 322 2.91 -5.89 22.62
N LYS A 323 4.19 -6.21 22.83
CA LYS A 323 5.26 -5.19 22.92
C LYS A 323 5.27 -4.25 21.71
N LYS A 324 5.04 -4.79 20.51
CA LYS A 324 4.97 -4.02 19.26
C LYS A 324 3.83 -3.00 19.28
N LEU A 325 2.68 -3.34 19.88
CA LEU A 325 1.58 -2.40 20.04
C LEU A 325 1.98 -1.23 20.95
N LEU A 326 2.62 -1.53 22.09
CA LEU A 326 3.10 -0.50 23.01
C LEU A 326 4.10 0.43 22.33
N GLU A 327 5.05 -0.12 21.57
CA GLU A 327 6.01 0.65 20.78
C GLU A 327 5.30 1.59 19.79
N VAL A 328 4.30 1.10 19.05
CA VAL A 328 3.53 1.94 18.12
C VAL A 328 2.75 3.03 18.88
N LEU A 329 2.19 2.76 20.06
CA LEU A 329 1.52 3.79 20.86
C LEU A 329 2.50 4.86 21.38
N ILE A 330 3.73 4.49 21.73
CA ILE A 330 4.78 5.45 22.08
C ILE A 330 5.16 6.33 20.87
N SER A 331 5.26 5.75 19.66
CA SER A 331 5.49 6.53 18.44
C SER A 331 4.40 7.58 18.17
N MET A 332 3.18 7.36 18.68
CA MET A 332 2.05 8.29 18.51
C MET A 332 2.22 9.59 19.30
N ILE A 333 2.84 9.53 20.49
CA ILE A 333 3.06 10.68 21.38
C ILE A 333 4.42 11.36 21.16
N THR A 334 5.42 10.60 20.71
CA THR A 334 6.78 11.08 20.42
C THR A 334 6.94 11.57 18.99
N GLU A 335 6.11 11.08 18.07
CA GLU A 335 6.28 11.25 16.61
C GLU A 335 7.62 10.72 16.08
N GLU A 336 8.24 9.77 16.80
CA GLU A 336 9.47 9.08 16.39
C GLU A 336 9.21 7.60 16.12
N GLU A 337 9.85 7.07 15.08
CA GLU A 337 9.64 5.69 14.63
C GLU A 337 10.59 4.69 15.29
N ASP A 338 11.78 5.14 15.70
CA ASP A 338 12.83 4.30 16.26
C ASP A 338 12.95 4.50 17.77
N ILE A 339 12.45 3.53 18.55
CA ILE A 339 12.56 3.49 20.02
C ILE A 339 13.91 2.90 20.43
N LEU A 340 14.99 3.37 19.80
CA LEU A 340 16.35 2.92 20.09
C LEU A 340 16.88 3.54 21.40
N CYS A 341 16.41 4.75 21.76
CA CYS A 341 16.82 5.44 22.97
C CYS A 341 15.66 6.26 23.56
N LEU A 342 14.97 5.70 24.56
CA LEU A 342 13.90 6.41 25.28
C LEU A 342 14.36 7.74 25.91
N LYS A 343 15.63 7.83 26.29
CA LYS A 343 16.20 9.00 27.00
C LYS A 343 16.25 10.27 26.16
N ASP A 344 16.25 10.17 24.83
CA ASP A 344 16.31 11.33 23.95
C ASP A 344 14.91 11.76 23.45
N MET A 345 13.88 10.93 23.71
CA MET A 345 12.53 11.15 23.22
C MET A 345 11.83 12.29 23.96
N LYS A 346 11.08 13.10 23.21
CA LYS A 346 10.33 14.22 23.76
C LYS A 346 8.85 14.05 23.46
N LEU A 347 8.02 14.57 24.34
CA LEU A 347 6.59 14.71 24.05
C LEU A 347 6.37 15.73 22.92
N VAL A 348 5.83 15.26 21.80
CA VAL A 348 5.49 16.09 20.62
C VAL A 348 3.97 16.18 20.45
N ASN A 349 3.26 15.06 20.60
CA ASN A 349 1.80 14.99 20.49
C ASN A 349 1.17 14.63 21.84
N SER A 350 0.50 15.61 22.46
CA SER A 350 -0.11 15.45 23.78
C SER A 350 -1.56 14.98 23.77
N GLU A 351 -2.22 15.03 22.60
CA GLU A 351 -3.63 14.61 22.44
C GLU A 351 -3.91 13.16 22.88
N PRO A 352 -3.04 12.16 22.62
CA PRO A 352 -3.31 10.78 23.04
C PRO A 352 -3.10 10.54 24.53
N LEU A 353 -2.40 11.43 25.26
CA LEU A 353 -1.88 11.14 26.60
C LEU A 353 -2.94 10.77 27.61
N VAL A 354 -4.06 11.50 27.63
CA VAL A 354 -5.13 11.26 28.61
C VAL A 354 -5.79 9.89 28.38
N PRO A 355 -6.30 9.57 27.17
CA PRO A 355 -6.77 8.22 26.84
C PRO A 355 -5.74 7.12 27.13
N PHE A 356 -4.45 7.39 26.90
CA PHE A 356 -3.38 6.43 27.12
C PHE A 356 -3.18 6.11 28.61
N ILE A 357 -3.22 7.14 29.47
CA ILE A 357 -3.13 6.97 30.94
C ILE A 357 -4.35 6.21 31.46
N HIS A 358 -5.56 6.52 30.98
CA HIS A 358 -6.76 5.81 31.41
C HIS A 358 -6.71 4.32 31.02
N TRP A 359 -6.31 4.02 29.78
CA TRP A 359 -6.19 2.64 29.29
C TRP A 359 -5.12 1.82 30.04
N MET A 360 -4.03 2.46 30.49
CA MET A 360 -2.98 1.78 31.25
C MET A 360 -3.51 1.05 32.49
N GLY A 361 -4.60 1.52 33.12
CA GLY A 361 -5.21 0.86 34.27
C GLY A 361 -5.72 -0.56 34.01
N GLU A 362 -5.98 -0.90 32.76
CA GLU A 362 -6.51 -2.20 32.34
C GLU A 362 -5.40 -3.19 31.98
N LEU A 363 -4.13 -2.76 32.04
CA LEU A 363 -2.97 -3.59 31.70
C LEU A 363 -2.54 -4.50 32.83
N GLU A 364 -1.80 -5.55 32.48
CA GLU A 364 -1.09 -6.40 33.44
C GLU A 364 0.02 -5.62 34.16
N PRO A 365 0.40 -6.02 35.39
CA PRO A 365 1.27 -5.21 36.25
C PRO A 365 2.64 -4.83 35.65
N ASP A 366 3.27 -5.73 34.90
CA ASP A 366 4.60 -5.46 34.34
C ASP A 366 4.53 -4.48 33.15
N GLU A 367 3.49 -4.57 32.32
CA GLU A 367 3.16 -3.63 31.26
C GLU A 367 2.78 -2.25 31.83
N GLN A 368 2.03 -2.20 32.93
CA GLN A 368 1.73 -0.96 33.66
C GLN A 368 3.01 -0.25 34.10
N VAL A 369 3.95 -0.98 34.70
CA VAL A 369 5.22 -0.42 35.19
C VAL A 369 6.06 0.09 34.04
N TRP A 370 6.20 -0.71 32.98
CA TRP A 370 6.95 -0.31 31.79
C TRP A 370 6.38 0.96 31.15
N LEU A 371 5.04 1.01 30.99
CA LEU A 371 4.38 2.15 30.38
C LEU A 371 4.48 3.40 31.25
N ALA A 372 4.26 3.28 32.57
CA ALA A 372 4.39 4.41 33.49
C ALA A 372 5.82 4.97 33.51
N CYS A 373 6.84 4.10 33.57
CA CYS A 373 8.24 4.51 33.49
C CYS A 373 8.56 5.23 32.17
N THR A 374 8.05 4.70 31.05
CA THR A 374 8.28 5.27 29.71
C THR A 374 7.61 6.64 29.57
N LEU A 375 6.36 6.77 30.04
CA LEU A 375 5.63 8.04 30.01
C LEU A 375 6.30 9.09 30.91
N GLU A 376 6.81 8.70 32.08
CA GLU A 376 7.59 9.57 32.94
C GLU A 376 8.83 10.11 32.19
N GLU A 377 9.64 9.23 31.60
CA GLU A 377 10.83 9.65 30.86
C GLU A 377 10.48 10.65 29.74
N ILE A 378 9.50 10.34 28.90
CA ILE A 378 9.10 11.19 27.76
C ILE A 378 8.53 12.54 28.20
N CYS A 379 7.64 12.55 29.21
CA CYS A 379 7.00 13.77 29.66
C CYS A 379 7.96 14.65 30.47
N THR A 380 8.94 14.06 31.17
CA THR A 380 9.86 14.80 32.03
C THR A 380 11.19 15.15 31.37
N ASN A 381 11.49 14.63 30.17
CA ASN A 381 12.76 14.84 29.47
C ASN A 381 13.10 16.31 29.20
N SER A 382 12.09 17.18 29.05
CA SER A 382 12.31 18.61 28.86
C SER A 382 11.24 19.45 29.56
N LEU A 383 11.58 20.69 29.91
CA LEU A 383 10.62 21.65 30.49
C LEU A 383 9.41 21.87 29.56
N GLN A 384 9.64 21.83 28.24
CA GLN A 384 8.57 21.97 27.25
C GLN A 384 7.64 20.75 27.25
N SER A 385 8.20 19.54 27.29
CA SER A 385 7.42 18.30 27.40
C SER A 385 6.57 18.29 28.67
N LYS A 386 7.13 18.71 29.80
CA LYS A 386 6.41 18.87 31.07
C LYS A 386 5.26 19.84 30.96
N ALA A 387 5.52 21.05 30.45
CA ALA A 387 4.50 22.07 30.30
C ALA A 387 3.36 21.63 29.39
N THR A 388 3.66 20.90 28.31
CA THR A 388 2.66 20.36 27.39
C THR A 388 1.84 19.23 28.03
N ALA A 389 2.48 18.30 28.74
CA ALA A 389 1.80 17.22 29.47
C ALA A 389 0.84 17.76 30.56
N CYS A 390 1.27 18.77 31.32
CA CYS A 390 0.41 19.41 32.32
C CYS A 390 -0.80 20.10 31.67
N LYS A 391 -0.59 20.77 30.53
CA LYS A 391 -1.68 21.43 29.78
C LYS A 391 -2.68 20.44 29.19
N SER A 392 -2.26 19.24 28.82
CA SER A 392 -3.16 18.22 28.27
C SER A 392 -3.99 17.51 29.34
N GLY A 393 -3.81 17.82 30.62
CA GLY A 393 -4.61 17.28 31.71
C GLY A 393 -4.09 15.96 32.29
N VAL A 394 -2.82 15.63 32.08
CA VAL A 394 -2.16 14.42 32.62
C VAL A 394 -2.36 14.28 34.13
N VAL A 395 -2.22 15.36 34.89
CA VAL A 395 -2.39 15.35 36.36
C VAL A 395 -3.79 14.87 36.75
N VAL A 396 -4.83 15.36 36.07
CA VAL A 396 -6.21 14.96 36.34
C VAL A 396 -6.42 13.50 35.96
N ALA A 397 -5.89 13.06 34.82
CA ALA A 397 -5.99 11.67 34.36
C ALA A 397 -5.32 10.69 35.35
N VAL A 398 -4.11 11.01 35.82
CA VAL A 398 -3.39 10.21 36.83
C VAL A 398 -4.16 10.12 38.13
N CYS A 399 -4.68 11.24 38.65
CA CYS A 399 -5.51 11.25 39.85
C CYS A 399 -6.78 10.40 39.70
N GLN A 400 -7.43 10.48 38.54
CA GLN A 400 -8.62 9.67 38.24
C GLN A 400 -8.30 8.19 38.20
N LEU A 401 -7.20 7.81 37.52
CA LEU A 401 -6.74 6.42 37.44
C LEU A 401 -6.45 5.82 38.82
N MET A 402 -5.68 6.54 39.66
CA MET A 402 -5.37 6.08 41.01
C MET A 402 -6.60 5.97 41.92
N SER A 403 -7.67 6.72 41.60
CA SER A 403 -8.93 6.67 42.35
C SER A 403 -9.86 5.56 41.88
N SER A 404 -9.75 5.12 40.62
CA SER A 404 -10.68 4.18 39.99
C SER A 404 -10.19 2.73 40.00
N VAL A 405 -8.88 2.49 39.89
CA VAL A 405 -8.30 1.15 39.73
C VAL A 405 -7.09 0.97 40.63
N ALA A 406 -6.89 -0.27 41.12
CA ALA A 406 -5.68 -0.64 41.85
C ALA A 406 -4.49 -0.75 40.87
N VAL A 407 -3.71 0.32 40.76
CA VAL A 407 -2.47 0.37 39.98
C VAL A 407 -1.33 -0.30 40.75
N ASP A 408 -0.42 -1.01 40.06
CA ASP A 408 0.79 -1.57 40.68
C ASP A 408 1.58 -0.46 41.42
N PRO A 409 2.01 -0.66 42.68
CA PRO A 409 2.73 0.36 43.45
C PRO A 409 3.98 0.92 42.76
N ARG A 410 4.67 0.10 41.96
CA ARG A 410 5.84 0.51 41.17
C ARG A 410 5.42 1.49 40.06
N ALA A 411 4.33 1.18 39.36
CA ALA A 411 3.77 2.06 38.32
C ALA A 411 3.23 3.36 38.93
N ALA A 412 2.55 3.28 40.09
CA ALA A 412 2.07 4.44 40.82
C ALA A 412 3.21 5.41 41.22
N THR A 413 4.39 4.89 41.56
CA THR A 413 5.56 5.73 41.87
C THR A 413 5.97 6.59 40.67
N HIS A 414 6.08 5.98 39.49
CA HIS A 414 6.40 6.71 38.25
C HIS A 414 5.30 7.72 37.87
N LEU A 415 4.03 7.38 38.10
CA LEU A 415 2.90 8.30 37.85
C LEU A 415 2.86 9.49 38.81
N ILE A 416 3.29 9.31 40.06
CA ILE A 416 3.41 10.41 41.01
C ILE A 416 4.55 11.34 40.57
N MET A 417 5.67 10.80 40.10
CA MET A 417 6.78 11.61 39.55
C MET A 417 6.36 12.47 38.36
N LEU A 418 5.41 12.01 37.56
CA LEU A 418 4.76 12.80 36.49
C LEU A 418 3.98 14.01 37.01
N VAL A 419 3.46 13.94 38.23
CA VAL A 419 2.66 15.00 38.88
C VAL A 419 3.53 15.94 39.74
N GLU A 420 4.63 15.44 40.31
CA GLU A 420 5.41 16.12 41.35
C GLU A 420 6.46 17.16 40.87
N THR A 421 6.50 17.57 39.60
CA THR A 421 7.51 18.56 39.14
C THR A 421 7.00 19.68 38.25
#